data_AF-A0A316MP24-F1
#
_entry.id   AF-A0A316MP24-F1
#
_cell.length_a   1.000
_cell.length_b   1.000
_cell.length_c   1.000
_cell.angle_alpha   90.00
_cell.angle_beta   90.00
_cell.angle_gamma   90.00
#
_symmetry.space_group_name_H-M   'P 1'
#
loop_
_entity.id
_entity.type
_entity.pdbx_description
1 polymer ?
#
loop_
_entity_poly.entity_id
_entity_poly.type
_entity_poly.pdbx_seq_one_letter_code
_entity_poly.pdbx_strand_id
1 'polypeptide(L)'
;MERKIYSAIMALALGCSMVACSDDKKNDEPNPNEPVESKDLEYTASNANAWHNYTIQVANLLKDDANSLYEAWATSYDGGDAYATTFKNHNNSTYASALNCISEIIDGCSSIADEVGNAKIGDPYNLYVGGKYEEALYAVESWYSWHSREDYSNNIRSILNAYTCTYGVDISAHSISTFVRSLNPELDAKVLEAINNATASIIGIPAPFRSHINSLQSRAAMDACATLNEVLDRDLKAFFNSLGDGHDAELDAIVKDYVDIVILPTYKDLRDKNAALYTAVRNLADTRSNAAFEAACEAWLEARAPWEMSEAFLFGPVDALGLDPNMDSWPLDQDAIVNHLSSGNVSDLIWGDGDDDGKVEAAQNIRGFHTLEFLLFKDGKARTVK
;
A
#
# COMPACT_ATOMS: atom_id res chain seq x y z
N MET A 1 -18.71 16.52 -18.89
CA MET A 1 -17.71 17.37 -18.21
C MET A 1 -16.45 16.53 -18.21
N GLU A 2 -15.49 16.84 -19.08
CA GLU A 2 -14.29 16.03 -19.28
C GLU A 2 -13.43 16.07 -18.01
N ARG A 3 -13.52 15.02 -17.18
CA ARG A 3 -12.51 14.76 -16.15
C ARG A 3 -11.29 14.18 -16.86
N LYS A 4 -10.25 15.00 -16.99
CA LYS A 4 -8.93 14.55 -17.42
C LYS A 4 -8.43 13.56 -16.37
N ILE A 5 -8.23 12.31 -16.80
CA ILE A 5 -7.54 11.28 -16.02
C ILE A 5 -6.08 11.72 -15.95
N TYR A 6 -5.67 12.25 -14.81
CA TYR A 6 -4.28 12.40 -14.46
C TYR A 6 -3.93 11.18 -13.63
N SER A 7 -3.25 10.20 -14.21
CA SER A 7 -2.51 9.21 -13.42
C SER A 7 -1.43 9.98 -12.66
N ALA A 8 -1.76 10.42 -11.46
CA ALA A 8 -0.84 11.05 -10.54
C ALA A 8 -0.59 10.05 -9.43
N ILE A 9 0.32 9.09 -9.67
CA ILE A 9 1.04 8.47 -8.57
C ILE A 9 1.86 9.61 -7.96
N MET A 10 1.27 10.23 -6.94
CA MET A 10 1.83 11.39 -6.29
C MET A 10 2.82 10.87 -5.26
N ALA A 11 4.03 10.54 -5.73
CA ALA A 11 5.20 10.41 -4.85
C ALA A 11 5.46 11.79 -4.21
N LEU A 12 4.80 12.04 -3.07
CA LEU A 12 4.92 13.25 -2.30
C LEU A 12 6.23 13.22 -1.52
N ALA A 13 7.30 13.69 -2.16
CA ALA A 13 8.51 14.11 -1.48
C ALA A 13 8.22 15.38 -0.64
N LEU A 14 7.61 15.22 0.52
CA LEU A 14 7.40 16.30 1.49
C LEU A 14 8.63 16.45 2.37
N GLY A 15 9.50 17.40 1.98
CA GLY A 15 10.57 17.90 2.83
C GLY A 15 10.00 18.77 3.96
N CYS A 16 9.64 18.17 5.09
CA CYS A 16 9.38 18.92 6.33
C CYS A 16 10.71 19.21 7.04
N SER A 17 11.22 20.43 6.89
CA SER A 17 12.31 20.94 7.72
C SER A 17 11.75 21.52 9.01
N MET A 18 11.78 20.73 10.08
CA MET A 18 11.56 21.23 11.44
C MET A 18 12.92 21.46 12.09
N VAL A 19 13.35 22.72 12.15
CA VAL A 19 14.49 23.12 13.00
C VAL A 19 13.99 23.12 14.44
N ALA A 20 14.21 22.01 15.16
CA ALA A 20 14.18 22.02 16.61
C ALA A 20 15.57 22.39 17.13
N CYS A 21 15.76 23.65 17.50
CA CYS A 21 16.95 24.06 18.24
C CYS A 21 16.91 23.41 19.64
N SER A 22 17.71 22.37 19.85
CA SER A 22 18.02 21.81 21.16
C SER A 22 19.01 22.73 21.88
N ASP A 23 18.55 23.44 22.91
CA ASP A 23 19.44 23.99 23.94
C ASP A 23 19.44 23.06 25.16
N ASP A 24 20.61 22.50 25.48
CA ASP A 24 20.92 21.69 26.65
C ASP A 24 20.50 22.37 27.96
N LYS A 25 19.58 21.79 28.76
CA LYS A 25 19.64 21.79 30.24
C LYS A 25 19.01 20.56 30.89
N LYS A 26 19.65 20.16 31.98
CA LYS A 26 19.48 18.96 32.81
C LYS A 26 18.27 19.01 33.74
N ASN A 27 17.76 17.81 34.04
CA ASN A 27 17.00 17.41 35.25
C ASN A 27 15.76 18.24 35.57
N ASP A 28 14.60 17.83 35.08
CA ASP A 28 13.31 18.19 35.66
C ASP A 28 12.40 16.95 35.69
N GLU A 29 11.64 16.79 36.78
CA GLU A 29 10.56 15.80 36.87
C GLU A 29 9.54 16.03 35.73
N PRO A 30 8.93 14.97 35.17
CA PRO A 30 8.05 15.11 34.01
C PRO A 30 6.89 16.06 34.31
N ASN A 31 6.77 17.12 33.52
CA ASN A 31 5.66 18.06 33.59
C ASN A 31 4.38 17.37 33.07
N PRO A 32 3.34 17.18 33.89
CA PRO A 32 2.11 16.49 33.47
C PRO A 32 1.30 17.24 32.41
N ASN A 33 1.73 18.45 32.00
CA ASN A 33 1.12 19.27 30.95
C ASN A 33 1.97 19.39 29.67
N GLU A 34 3.09 18.66 29.55
CA GLU A 34 3.82 18.60 28.27
C GLU A 34 3.09 17.70 27.26
N PRO A 35 3.01 18.09 25.97
CA PRO A 35 2.48 17.23 24.93
C PRO A 35 3.26 15.91 24.88
N VAL A 36 2.56 14.78 24.80
CA VAL A 36 3.21 13.47 24.60
C VAL A 36 3.80 13.45 23.20
N GLU A 37 5.12 13.25 23.07
CA GLU A 37 5.73 13.01 21.76
C GLU A 37 5.18 11.71 21.17
N SER A 38 4.86 11.73 19.88
CA SER A 38 4.26 10.59 19.16
C SER A 38 5.06 9.29 19.29
N LYS A 39 6.40 9.37 19.26
CA LYS A 39 7.31 8.24 19.49
C LYS A 39 7.18 7.60 20.89
N ASP A 40 6.78 8.40 21.88
CA ASP A 40 6.64 8.00 23.28
C ASP A 40 5.20 7.66 23.66
N LEU A 41 4.25 7.72 22.72
CA LEU A 41 2.86 7.38 22.96
C LEU A 41 2.73 5.93 23.44
N GLU A 42 2.00 5.76 24.54
CA GLU A 42 1.73 4.48 25.19
C GLU A 42 0.24 4.32 25.47
N TYR A 43 -0.26 3.09 25.33
CA TYR A 43 -1.61 2.76 25.78
C TYR A 43 -1.65 2.79 27.31
N THR A 44 -2.63 3.47 27.88
CA THR A 44 -2.81 3.62 29.34
C THR A 44 -4.29 3.61 29.71
N ALA A 45 -4.60 3.38 30.99
CA ALA A 45 -5.97 3.46 31.46
C ALA A 45 -6.65 4.83 31.22
N SER A 46 -5.88 5.93 31.20
CA SER A 46 -6.43 7.29 31.01
C SER A 46 -6.78 7.59 29.55
N ASN A 47 -6.01 7.07 28.58
CA ASN A 47 -6.29 7.28 27.16
C ASN A 47 -7.08 6.15 26.50
N ALA A 48 -7.29 5.02 27.19
CA ALA A 48 -7.94 3.83 26.65
C ALA A 48 -9.26 4.09 25.90
N ASN A 49 -10.16 4.92 26.43
CA ASN A 49 -11.45 5.18 25.79
C ASN A 49 -11.28 5.92 24.45
N ALA A 50 -10.44 6.95 24.42
CA ALA A 50 -10.17 7.70 23.19
C ALA A 50 -9.41 6.83 22.18
N TRP A 51 -8.44 6.04 22.65
CA TRP A 51 -7.73 5.04 21.84
C TRP A 51 -8.70 4.11 21.13
N HIS A 52 -9.56 3.44 21.88
CA HIS A 52 -10.50 2.48 21.29
C HIS A 52 -11.50 3.15 20.36
N ASN A 53 -12.04 4.33 20.70
CA ASN A 53 -12.94 5.06 19.83
C ASN A 53 -12.28 5.41 18.48
N TYR A 54 -11.04 5.90 18.54
CA TYR A 54 -10.27 6.27 17.36
C TYR A 54 -9.90 5.04 16.51
N THR A 55 -9.33 3.99 17.12
CA THR A 55 -8.98 2.74 16.43
C THR A 55 -10.21 2.10 15.77
N ILE A 56 -11.36 2.09 16.44
CA ILE A 56 -12.62 1.59 15.86
C ILE A 56 -13.03 2.42 14.64
N GLN A 57 -12.93 3.75 14.72
CA GLN A 57 -13.32 4.62 13.61
C GLN A 57 -12.42 4.40 12.40
N VAL A 58 -11.10 4.35 12.60
CA VAL A 58 -10.15 4.08 11.51
C VAL A 58 -10.40 2.70 10.90
N ALA A 59 -10.63 1.66 11.70
CA ALA A 59 -10.94 0.32 11.19
C ALA A 59 -12.28 0.27 10.45
N ASN A 60 -13.29 1.04 10.88
CA ASN A 60 -14.56 1.13 10.18
C ASN A 60 -14.40 1.78 8.80
N LEU A 61 -13.67 2.90 8.76
CA LEU A 61 -13.39 3.63 7.53
C LEU A 61 -12.64 2.74 6.52
N LEU A 62 -11.60 2.04 6.98
CA LEU A 62 -10.81 1.13 6.14
C LEU A 62 -11.64 -0.04 5.60
N LYS A 63 -12.57 -0.57 6.40
CA LYS A 63 -13.54 -1.59 5.99
C LYS A 63 -14.54 -1.05 4.96
N ASP A 64 -15.03 0.17 5.14
CA ASP A 64 -15.98 0.81 4.22
C ASP A 64 -15.31 1.17 2.88
N ASP A 65 -14.05 1.63 2.90
CA ASP A 65 -13.25 1.92 1.71
C ASP A 65 -12.95 0.63 0.91
N ALA A 66 -12.48 -0.43 1.57
CA ALA A 66 -12.24 -1.72 0.92
C ALA A 66 -13.51 -2.34 0.32
N ASN A 67 -14.65 -2.18 1.00
CA ASN A 67 -15.93 -2.59 0.45
C ASN A 67 -16.31 -1.77 -0.78
N SER A 68 -16.12 -0.45 -0.73
CA SER A 68 -16.41 0.44 -1.86
C SER A 68 -15.54 0.10 -3.07
N LEU A 69 -14.26 -0.20 -2.86
CA LEU A 69 -13.34 -0.64 -3.90
C LEU A 69 -13.81 -1.94 -4.55
N TYR A 70 -14.14 -2.95 -3.74
CA TYR A 70 -14.64 -4.22 -4.26
C TYR A 70 -15.96 -4.06 -5.03
N GLU A 71 -16.93 -3.32 -4.48
CA GLU A 71 -18.23 -3.10 -5.13
C GLU A 71 -18.11 -2.30 -6.44
N ALA A 72 -17.19 -1.35 -6.52
CA ALA A 72 -16.88 -0.64 -7.76
C ALA A 72 -16.40 -1.59 -8.86
N TRP A 73 -15.52 -2.52 -8.51
CA TRP A 73 -15.02 -3.53 -9.44
C TRP A 73 -16.05 -4.61 -9.77
N ALA A 74 -16.81 -5.10 -8.79
CA ALA A 74 -17.64 -6.30 -8.91
C ALA A 74 -19.10 -6.02 -9.29
N THR A 75 -19.63 -4.85 -8.91
CA THR A 75 -21.09 -4.59 -8.94
C THR A 75 -21.46 -3.39 -9.81
N SER A 76 -20.96 -2.18 -9.51
CA SER A 76 -21.31 -0.96 -10.25
C SER A 76 -20.30 0.15 -10.00
N TYR A 77 -19.87 0.83 -11.06
CA TYR A 77 -19.00 2.00 -10.98
C TYR A 77 -19.68 3.24 -11.55
N ASP A 78 -19.70 4.34 -10.79
CA ASP A 78 -20.31 5.63 -11.16
C ASP A 78 -21.78 5.52 -11.64
N GLY A 79 -22.55 4.62 -11.00
CA GLY A 79 -23.96 4.35 -11.35
C GLY A 79 -24.15 3.58 -12.67
N GLY A 80 -23.07 3.11 -13.31
CA GLY A 80 -23.06 2.28 -14.50
C GLY A 80 -22.71 0.82 -14.22
N ASP A 81 -22.18 0.14 -15.24
CA ASP A 81 -21.69 -1.24 -15.11
C ASP A 81 -20.49 -1.33 -14.14
N ALA A 82 -20.26 -2.52 -13.60
CA ALA A 82 -19.07 -2.81 -12.79
C ALA A 82 -17.78 -2.51 -13.56
N TYR A 83 -16.74 -2.00 -12.89
CA TYR A 83 -15.47 -1.68 -13.56
C TYR A 83 -14.81 -2.91 -14.19
N ALA A 84 -14.99 -4.11 -13.60
CA ALA A 84 -14.58 -5.37 -14.21
C ALA A 84 -15.20 -5.59 -15.60
N THR A 85 -16.47 -5.21 -15.79
CA THR A 85 -17.15 -5.31 -17.10
C THR A 85 -16.54 -4.33 -18.09
N THR A 86 -16.31 -3.09 -17.67
CA THR A 86 -15.68 -2.05 -18.51
C THR A 86 -14.27 -2.45 -18.96
N PHE A 87 -13.44 -2.95 -18.03
CA PHE A 87 -12.06 -3.35 -18.34
C PHE A 87 -12.03 -4.59 -19.26
N LYS A 88 -12.85 -5.61 -18.97
CA LYS A 88 -12.94 -6.83 -19.79
C LYS A 88 -13.51 -6.59 -21.18
N ASN A 89 -14.44 -5.65 -21.33
CA ASN A 89 -15.02 -5.34 -22.63
C ASN A 89 -14.14 -4.40 -23.47
N HIS A 90 -13.28 -3.60 -22.80
CA HIS A 90 -12.47 -2.55 -23.41
C HIS A 90 -13.23 -1.82 -24.53
N ASN A 91 -12.64 -1.61 -25.71
CA ASN A 91 -13.30 -1.01 -26.89
C ASN A 91 -14.16 0.24 -26.57
N ASN A 92 -13.68 1.04 -25.61
CA ASN A 92 -14.38 2.20 -25.06
C ASN A 92 -13.44 3.41 -25.01
N SER A 93 -13.92 4.54 -24.49
CA SER A 93 -13.14 5.78 -24.45
C SER A 93 -11.91 5.72 -23.53
N THR A 94 -11.90 4.81 -22.56
CA THR A 94 -10.80 4.63 -21.61
C THR A 94 -9.79 3.60 -22.11
N TYR A 95 -10.28 2.42 -22.54
CA TYR A 95 -9.45 1.35 -23.08
C TYR A 95 -9.91 1.03 -24.50
N ALA A 96 -9.15 1.45 -25.50
CA ALA A 96 -9.56 1.27 -26.90
C ALA A 96 -9.35 -0.16 -27.42
N SER A 97 -8.55 -0.98 -26.72
CA SER A 97 -8.27 -2.38 -27.06
C SER A 97 -7.77 -3.16 -25.84
N ALA A 98 -7.73 -4.50 -25.93
CA ALA A 98 -7.07 -5.34 -24.93
C ALA A 98 -5.57 -5.03 -24.79
N LEU A 99 -4.90 -4.59 -25.87
CA LEU A 99 -3.52 -4.13 -25.80
C LEU A 99 -3.39 -2.89 -24.88
N ASN A 100 -4.34 -1.95 -24.90
CA ASN A 100 -4.32 -0.83 -23.96
C ASN A 100 -4.52 -1.28 -22.51
N CYS A 101 -5.38 -2.27 -22.26
CA CYS A 101 -5.51 -2.87 -20.93
C CYS A 101 -4.19 -3.53 -20.48
N ILE A 102 -3.50 -4.24 -21.37
CA ILE A 102 -2.21 -4.85 -21.06
C ILE A 102 -1.14 -3.78 -20.80
N SER A 103 -1.12 -2.69 -21.56
CA SER A 103 -0.25 -1.54 -21.28
C SER A 103 -0.48 -0.98 -19.88
N GLU A 104 -1.75 -0.76 -19.49
CA GLU A 104 -2.10 -0.28 -18.14
C GLU A 104 -1.59 -1.23 -17.04
N ILE A 105 -1.71 -2.54 -17.25
CA ILE A 105 -1.20 -3.55 -16.30
C ILE A 105 0.32 -3.47 -16.16
N ILE A 106 1.04 -3.34 -17.29
CA ILE A 106 2.50 -3.24 -17.29
C ILE A 106 2.95 -1.90 -16.69
N ASP A 107 2.22 -0.81 -16.94
CA ASP A 107 2.44 0.50 -16.34
C ASP A 107 2.33 0.41 -14.81
N GLY A 108 1.25 -0.16 -14.28
CA GLY A 108 1.08 -0.38 -12.83
C GLY A 108 2.18 -1.25 -12.22
N CYS A 109 2.58 -2.32 -12.89
CA CYS A 109 3.69 -3.18 -12.46
C CYS A 109 5.04 -2.45 -12.43
N SER A 110 5.31 -1.62 -13.44
CA SER A 110 6.53 -0.80 -13.53
C SER A 110 6.54 0.29 -12.46
N SER A 111 5.43 0.97 -12.26
CA SER A 111 5.27 2.00 -11.23
C SER A 111 5.56 1.48 -9.84
N ILE A 112 4.98 0.35 -9.43
CA ILE A 112 5.22 -0.18 -8.07
C ILE A 112 6.65 -0.72 -7.92
N ALA A 113 7.27 -1.27 -8.98
CA ALA A 113 8.68 -1.64 -8.93
C ALA A 113 9.58 -0.42 -8.71
N ASP A 114 9.27 0.71 -9.36
CA ASP A 114 9.99 1.96 -9.19
C ASP A 114 9.80 2.53 -7.78
N GLU A 115 8.55 2.58 -7.31
CA GLU A 115 8.19 3.10 -5.98
C GLU A 115 8.87 2.32 -4.86
N VAL A 116 8.85 0.98 -4.91
CA VAL A 116 9.54 0.16 -3.92
C VAL A 116 11.04 0.46 -3.89
N GLY A 117 11.68 0.55 -5.06
CA GLY A 117 13.11 0.79 -5.17
C GLY A 117 13.53 2.21 -4.78
N ASN A 118 12.87 3.22 -5.34
CA ASN A 118 13.27 4.61 -5.24
C ASN A 118 12.69 5.32 -4.02
N ALA A 119 11.44 5.03 -3.64
CA ALA A 119 10.76 5.70 -2.53
C ALA A 119 10.82 4.84 -1.26
N LYS A 120 10.16 3.67 -1.22
CA LYS A 120 9.98 2.88 0.01
C LYS A 120 11.31 2.39 0.62
N ILE A 121 12.29 2.07 -0.22
CA ILE A 121 13.67 1.73 0.20
C ILE A 121 14.61 2.93 0.02
N GLY A 122 14.52 3.59 -1.14
CA GLY A 122 15.48 4.61 -1.55
C GLY A 122 15.43 5.90 -0.74
N ASP A 123 14.25 6.41 -0.37
CA ASP A 123 14.14 7.64 0.40
C ASP A 123 14.72 7.51 1.82
N PRO A 124 14.36 6.48 2.63
CA PRO A 124 15.02 6.23 3.90
C PRO A 124 16.53 6.07 3.74
N TYR A 125 16.97 5.33 2.71
CA TYR A 125 18.38 5.14 2.43
C TYR A 125 19.10 6.46 2.14
N ASN A 126 18.54 7.32 1.29
CA ASN A 126 19.10 8.61 0.89
C ASN A 126 19.18 9.58 2.07
N LEU A 127 18.13 9.63 2.91
CA LEU A 127 18.14 10.38 4.17
C LEU A 127 19.28 9.89 5.09
N TYR A 128 19.43 8.57 5.24
CA TYR A 128 20.42 7.98 6.13
C TYR A 128 21.85 8.30 5.66
N VAL A 129 22.16 8.09 4.37
CA VAL A 129 23.50 8.39 3.83
C VAL A 129 23.78 9.89 3.80
N GLY A 130 22.74 10.72 3.74
CA GLY A 130 22.80 12.18 3.89
C GLY A 130 23.01 12.66 5.33
N GLY A 131 23.08 11.76 6.32
CA GLY A 131 23.30 12.08 7.73
C GLY A 131 22.03 12.45 8.50
N LYS A 132 20.85 12.34 7.89
CA LYS A 132 19.55 12.59 8.51
C LYS A 132 18.99 11.31 9.14
N TYR A 133 19.71 10.77 10.12
CA TYR A 133 19.45 9.42 10.65
C TYR A 133 18.05 9.27 11.27
N GLU A 134 17.59 10.26 12.03
CA GLU A 134 16.27 10.19 12.67
C GLU A 134 15.14 10.27 11.63
N GLU A 135 15.23 11.21 10.69
CA GLU A 135 14.28 11.31 9.57
C GLU A 135 14.23 9.99 8.78
N ALA A 136 15.38 9.39 8.48
CA ALA A 136 15.47 8.12 7.77
C ALA A 136 14.76 6.98 8.52
N LEU A 137 14.94 6.90 9.84
CA LEU A 137 14.32 5.87 10.67
C LEU A 137 12.79 5.99 10.68
N TYR A 138 12.24 7.21 10.66
CA TYR A 138 10.79 7.45 10.68
C TYR A 138 10.15 7.50 9.28
N ALA A 139 10.95 7.57 8.22
CA ALA A 139 10.46 7.52 6.83
C ALA A 139 10.16 6.09 6.33
N VAL A 140 10.61 5.05 7.03
CA VAL A 140 10.43 3.65 6.61
C VAL A 140 8.96 3.24 6.76
N GLU A 141 8.24 3.03 5.67
CA GLU A 141 6.87 2.50 5.68
C GLU A 141 6.77 1.15 6.37
N SER A 142 5.67 0.86 7.07
CA SER A 142 5.43 -0.39 7.82
C SER A 142 6.45 -0.70 8.92
N TRP A 143 7.11 0.32 9.48
CA TRP A 143 8.12 0.11 10.52
C TRP A 143 7.56 -0.14 11.91
N TYR A 144 6.34 0.27 12.24
CA TYR A 144 5.80 0.09 13.59
C TYR A 144 5.67 -1.39 13.94
N SER A 145 5.31 -2.20 12.94
CA SER A 145 5.17 -3.66 12.99
C SER A 145 6.43 -4.43 12.55
N TRP A 146 7.50 -3.73 12.15
CA TRP A 146 8.71 -4.33 11.52
C TRP A 146 8.41 -5.15 10.26
N HIS A 147 7.37 -4.76 9.50
CA HIS A 147 6.82 -5.51 8.37
C HIS A 147 7.30 -5.01 7.00
N SER A 148 8.06 -3.91 6.92
CA SER A 148 8.49 -3.29 5.66
C SER A 148 9.08 -4.25 4.60
N ARG A 149 9.84 -5.28 5.03
CA ARG A 149 10.45 -6.22 4.08
C ARG A 149 9.40 -7.11 3.42
N GLU A 150 8.49 -7.63 4.23
CA GLU A 150 7.38 -8.46 3.81
C GLU A 150 6.40 -7.63 2.95
N ASP A 151 6.08 -6.41 3.37
CA ASP A 151 5.27 -5.43 2.63
C ASP A 151 5.79 -5.22 1.21
N TYR A 152 7.03 -4.74 1.10
CA TYR A 152 7.63 -4.43 -0.19
C TYR A 152 7.79 -5.69 -1.06
N SER A 153 7.99 -6.86 -0.44
CA SER A 153 8.02 -8.13 -1.16
C SER A 153 6.64 -8.55 -1.68
N ASN A 154 5.56 -8.20 -0.97
CA ASN A 154 4.19 -8.41 -1.41
C ASN A 154 3.81 -7.46 -2.55
N ASN A 155 4.36 -6.24 -2.57
CA ASN A 155 4.27 -5.36 -3.75
C ASN A 155 4.89 -6.03 -4.99
N ILE A 156 6.08 -6.62 -4.88
CA ILE A 156 6.68 -7.39 -6.00
C ILE A 156 5.88 -8.68 -6.30
N ARG A 157 5.25 -9.29 -5.30
CA ARG A 157 4.30 -10.39 -5.51
C ARG A 157 3.08 -9.93 -6.32
N SER A 158 2.61 -8.71 -6.15
CA SER A 158 1.55 -8.12 -6.99
C SER A 158 1.94 -8.14 -8.47
N ILE A 159 3.19 -7.77 -8.80
CA ILE A 159 3.73 -7.85 -10.16
C ILE A 159 3.76 -9.29 -10.65
N LEU A 160 4.24 -10.23 -9.83
CA LEU A 160 4.25 -11.64 -10.19
C LEU A 160 2.84 -12.13 -10.52
N ASN A 161 1.88 -11.87 -9.63
CA ASN A 161 0.49 -12.26 -9.79
C ASN A 161 -0.11 -11.71 -11.09
N ALA A 162 0.18 -10.45 -11.44
CA ALA A 162 -0.25 -9.86 -12.70
C ALA A 162 0.41 -10.50 -13.93
N TYR A 163 1.73 -10.73 -13.88
CA TYR A 163 2.47 -11.29 -15.00
C TYR A 163 2.11 -12.75 -15.28
N THR A 164 1.96 -13.56 -14.23
CA THR A 164 1.64 -15.00 -14.34
C THR A 164 0.15 -15.30 -14.30
N CYS A 165 -0.69 -14.31 -13.97
CA CYS A 165 -2.13 -14.45 -13.76
C CYS A 165 -2.43 -15.54 -12.71
N THR A 166 -1.96 -15.29 -11.48
CA THR A 166 -2.06 -16.21 -10.35
C THR A 166 -2.47 -15.50 -9.08
N TYR A 167 -3.40 -16.05 -8.32
CA TYR A 167 -3.74 -15.57 -6.99
C TYR A 167 -4.19 -16.73 -6.09
N GLY A 168 -3.58 -16.86 -4.92
CA GLY A 168 -3.82 -18.00 -4.04
C GLY A 168 -3.49 -19.33 -4.72
N VAL A 169 -4.50 -20.19 -4.93
CA VAL A 169 -4.37 -21.48 -5.61
C VAL A 169 -4.75 -21.42 -7.09
N ASP A 170 -5.36 -20.31 -7.53
CA ASP A 170 -5.86 -20.16 -8.88
C ASP A 170 -4.75 -19.70 -9.83
N ILE A 171 -4.63 -20.40 -10.96
CA ILE A 171 -3.59 -20.19 -11.97
C ILE A 171 -4.26 -20.22 -13.35
N SER A 172 -4.09 -19.16 -14.12
CA SER A 172 -4.59 -19.12 -15.50
C SER A 172 -3.59 -19.71 -16.50
N ALA A 173 -4.11 -20.32 -17.57
CA ALA A 173 -3.34 -20.62 -18.77
C ALA A 173 -3.18 -19.38 -19.70
N HIS A 174 -4.04 -18.37 -19.54
CA HIS A 174 -4.05 -17.11 -20.28
C HIS A 174 -3.42 -16.01 -19.44
N SER A 175 -2.10 -15.83 -19.60
CA SER A 175 -1.33 -14.82 -18.87
C SER A 175 -0.34 -14.11 -19.79
N ILE A 176 0.12 -12.92 -19.37
CA ILE A 176 1.18 -12.18 -20.05
C ILE A 176 2.42 -13.08 -20.19
N SER A 177 2.81 -13.78 -19.13
CA SER A 177 3.92 -14.75 -19.14
C SER A 177 3.76 -15.83 -20.20
N THR A 178 2.62 -16.52 -20.24
CA THR A 178 2.39 -17.60 -21.22
C THR A 178 2.43 -17.07 -22.65
N PHE A 179 1.85 -15.89 -22.90
CA PHE A 179 1.84 -15.27 -24.22
C PHE A 179 3.24 -14.83 -24.65
N VAL A 180 3.96 -14.09 -23.81
CA VAL A 180 5.34 -13.67 -24.08
C VAL A 180 6.22 -14.89 -24.33
N ARG A 181 6.13 -15.93 -23.50
CA ARG A 181 6.91 -17.17 -23.67
C ARG A 181 6.68 -17.83 -25.03
N SER A 182 5.46 -17.77 -25.55
CA SER A 182 5.11 -18.41 -26.84
C SER A 182 5.79 -17.73 -28.04
N LEU A 183 6.14 -16.45 -27.93
CA LEU A 183 6.73 -15.64 -29.01
C LEU A 183 8.21 -15.28 -28.76
N ASN A 184 8.58 -15.11 -27.49
CA ASN A 184 9.91 -14.70 -27.03
C ASN A 184 10.20 -15.32 -25.64
N PRO A 185 10.58 -16.61 -25.59
CA PRO A 185 10.84 -17.31 -24.32
C PRO A 185 12.00 -16.73 -23.52
N GLU A 186 12.99 -16.10 -24.18
CA GLU A 186 14.08 -15.43 -23.51
C GLU A 186 13.61 -14.19 -22.74
N LEU A 187 12.68 -13.41 -23.30
CA LEU A 187 12.10 -12.26 -22.61
C LEU A 187 11.24 -12.68 -21.42
N ASP A 188 10.41 -13.73 -21.55
CA ASP A 188 9.64 -14.26 -20.42
C ASP A 188 10.56 -14.69 -19.26
N ALA A 189 11.62 -15.45 -19.58
CA ALA A 189 12.61 -15.85 -18.59
C ALA A 189 13.27 -14.63 -17.92
N LYS A 190 13.59 -13.59 -18.69
CA LYS A 190 14.19 -12.34 -18.18
C LYS A 190 13.25 -11.60 -17.21
N VAL A 191 11.96 -11.49 -17.54
CA VAL A 191 10.96 -10.85 -16.67
C VAL A 191 10.82 -11.63 -15.37
N LEU A 192 10.66 -12.95 -15.44
CA LEU A 192 10.54 -13.81 -14.26
C LEU A 192 11.79 -13.78 -13.39
N GLU A 193 12.99 -13.77 -13.99
CA GLU A 193 14.25 -13.63 -13.25
C GLU A 193 14.33 -12.29 -12.51
N ALA A 194 13.95 -11.18 -13.16
CA ALA A 194 13.95 -9.87 -12.53
C ALA A 194 12.96 -9.78 -11.36
N ILE A 195 11.74 -10.31 -11.51
CA ILE A 195 10.73 -10.37 -10.43
C ILE A 195 11.25 -11.17 -9.23
N ASN A 196 11.80 -12.37 -9.50
CA ASN A 196 12.33 -13.24 -8.45
C ASN A 196 13.54 -12.61 -7.74
N ASN A 197 14.43 -11.95 -8.48
CA ASN A 197 15.61 -11.30 -7.92
C ASN A 197 15.25 -10.08 -7.05
N ALA A 198 14.28 -9.26 -7.48
CA ALA A 198 13.77 -8.14 -6.67
C ALA A 198 13.16 -8.66 -5.36
N THR A 199 12.27 -9.66 -5.43
CA THR A 199 11.67 -10.30 -4.25
C THR A 199 12.74 -10.84 -3.30
N ALA A 200 13.72 -11.59 -3.82
CA ALA A 200 14.77 -12.20 -3.02
C ALA A 200 15.70 -11.15 -2.38
N SER A 201 15.97 -10.05 -3.08
CA SER A 201 16.86 -8.99 -2.60
C SER A 201 16.19 -8.15 -1.50
N ILE A 202 14.90 -7.84 -1.62
CA ILE A 202 14.11 -7.17 -0.58
C ILE A 202 14.08 -8.03 0.70
N ILE A 203 13.71 -9.30 0.59
CA ILE A 203 13.73 -10.25 1.72
C ILE A 203 15.16 -10.47 2.25
N GLY A 204 16.18 -10.31 1.40
CA GLY A 204 17.58 -10.41 1.79
C GLY A 204 18.08 -9.28 2.71
N ILE A 205 17.36 -8.16 2.81
CA ILE A 205 17.67 -7.08 3.76
C ILE A 205 17.61 -7.63 5.19
N PRO A 206 18.60 -7.37 6.06
CA PRO A 206 18.52 -7.83 7.45
C PRO A 206 17.32 -7.20 8.19
N ALA A 207 16.59 -8.02 8.94
CA ALA A 207 15.39 -7.58 9.65
C ALA A 207 15.73 -6.88 10.99
N PRO A 208 15.00 -5.82 11.37
CA PRO A 208 14.07 -5.07 10.53
C PRO A 208 14.83 -4.13 9.56
N PHE A 209 14.23 -3.79 8.41
CA PHE A 209 14.84 -2.85 7.44
C PHE A 209 15.21 -1.52 8.09
N ARG A 210 14.34 -0.97 8.95
CA ARG A 210 14.59 0.26 9.71
C ARG A 210 15.93 0.27 10.46
N SER A 211 16.41 -0.87 10.97
CA SER A 211 17.70 -0.96 11.68
C SER A 211 18.90 -1.21 10.75
N HIS A 212 18.66 -1.39 9.45
CA HIS A 212 19.65 -1.79 8.45
C HIS A 212 19.53 -0.99 7.15
N ILE A 213 19.02 0.25 7.25
CA ILE A 213 18.70 1.11 6.12
C ILE A 213 19.86 1.21 5.12
N ASN A 214 21.08 1.51 5.59
CA ASN A 214 22.26 1.71 4.73
C ASN A 214 23.06 0.43 4.42
N SER A 215 22.47 -0.76 4.60
CA SER A 215 23.15 -2.04 4.35
C SER A 215 23.52 -2.24 2.88
N LEU A 216 24.44 -3.17 2.60
CA LEU A 216 24.73 -3.58 1.22
C LEU A 216 23.51 -4.25 0.56
N GLN A 217 22.70 -4.94 1.36
CA GLN A 217 21.49 -5.61 0.93
C GLN A 217 20.39 -4.61 0.55
N SER A 218 20.27 -3.49 1.26
CA SER A 218 19.34 -2.41 0.86
C SER A 218 19.72 -1.84 -0.51
N ARG A 219 21.01 -1.61 -0.77
CA ARG A 219 21.50 -1.24 -2.12
C ARG A 219 21.17 -2.29 -3.17
N ALA A 220 21.43 -3.56 -2.88
CA ALA A 220 21.10 -4.65 -3.81
C ALA A 220 19.59 -4.74 -4.10
N ALA A 221 18.73 -4.49 -3.11
CA ALA A 221 17.29 -4.44 -3.30
C ALA A 221 16.86 -3.27 -4.20
N MET A 222 17.41 -2.07 -4.01
CA MET A 222 17.17 -0.93 -4.91
C MET A 222 17.60 -1.24 -6.35
N ASP A 223 18.82 -1.78 -6.54
CA ASP A 223 19.33 -2.14 -7.86
C ASP A 223 18.46 -3.22 -8.54
N ALA A 224 17.97 -4.20 -7.78
CA ALA A 224 17.10 -5.25 -8.29
C ALA A 224 15.72 -4.71 -8.68
N CYS A 225 15.14 -3.79 -7.90
CA CYS A 225 13.88 -3.13 -8.23
C CYS A 225 14.01 -2.24 -9.47
N ALA A 226 15.11 -1.48 -9.59
CA ALA A 226 15.42 -0.68 -10.77
C ALA A 226 15.57 -1.58 -12.03
N THR A 227 16.24 -2.73 -11.90
CA THR A 227 16.36 -3.71 -13.00
C THR A 227 14.99 -4.26 -13.40
N LEU A 228 14.13 -4.60 -12.43
CA LEU A 228 12.77 -5.04 -12.69
C LEU A 228 11.96 -3.97 -13.42
N ASN A 229 11.99 -2.73 -12.92
CA ASN A 229 11.33 -1.60 -13.57
C ASN A 229 11.81 -1.45 -15.03
N GLU A 230 13.13 -1.46 -15.28
CA GLU A 230 13.70 -1.35 -16.63
C GLU A 230 13.22 -2.49 -17.57
N VAL A 231 13.15 -3.73 -17.07
CA VAL A 231 12.67 -4.87 -17.86
C VAL A 231 11.18 -4.74 -18.20
N LEU A 232 10.36 -4.24 -17.26
CA LEU A 232 8.93 -4.02 -17.48
C LEU A 232 8.70 -2.83 -18.43
N ASP A 233 9.24 -1.65 -18.10
CA ASP A 233 9.00 -0.39 -18.79
C ASP A 233 9.63 -0.32 -20.17
N ARG A 234 10.81 -0.91 -20.35
CA ARG A 234 11.50 -0.88 -21.64
C ARG A 234 11.24 -2.16 -22.45
N ASP A 235 11.63 -3.31 -21.92
CA ASP A 235 11.74 -4.51 -22.75
C ASP A 235 10.37 -5.16 -22.99
N LEU A 236 9.55 -5.30 -21.93
CA LEU A 236 8.22 -5.89 -22.02
C LEU A 236 7.23 -4.97 -22.76
N LYS A 237 7.23 -3.66 -22.46
CA LYS A 237 6.40 -2.70 -23.24
C LYS A 237 6.82 -2.66 -24.71
N ALA A 238 8.12 -2.66 -25.02
CA ALA A 238 8.58 -2.69 -26.41
C ALA A 238 8.12 -3.96 -27.14
N PHE A 239 8.11 -5.12 -26.47
CA PHE A 239 7.56 -6.36 -27.03
C PHE A 239 6.10 -6.17 -27.45
N PHE A 240 5.23 -5.70 -26.53
CA PHE A 240 3.81 -5.48 -26.81
C PHE A 240 3.56 -4.39 -27.87
N ASN A 241 4.34 -3.31 -27.85
CA ASN A 241 4.25 -2.23 -28.85
C ASN A 241 4.70 -2.66 -30.26
N SER A 242 5.45 -3.75 -30.36
CA SER A 242 5.93 -4.31 -31.62
C SER A 242 5.09 -5.46 -32.16
N LEU A 243 4.03 -5.85 -31.45
CA LEU A 243 3.13 -6.91 -31.89
C LEU A 243 2.50 -6.55 -33.23
N GLY A 244 2.49 -7.53 -34.14
CA GLY A 244 1.71 -7.44 -35.37
C GLY A 244 0.23 -7.73 -35.11
N ASP A 245 -0.56 -7.64 -36.18
CA ASP A 245 -1.98 -8.01 -36.14
C ASP A 245 -2.18 -9.51 -35.83
N GLY A 246 -3.36 -9.86 -35.31
CA GLY A 246 -3.80 -11.25 -35.18
C GLY A 246 -3.63 -11.89 -33.80
N HIS A 247 -3.44 -11.09 -32.75
CA HIS A 247 -3.32 -11.54 -31.36
C HIS A 247 -4.52 -11.17 -30.47
N ASP A 248 -5.54 -10.49 -31.02
CA ASP A 248 -6.65 -9.93 -30.23
C ASP A 248 -7.33 -10.99 -29.33
N ALA A 249 -7.55 -12.21 -29.84
CA ALA A 249 -8.21 -13.26 -29.07
C ALA A 249 -7.38 -13.70 -27.85
N GLU A 250 -6.06 -13.78 -27.98
CA GLU A 250 -5.15 -14.09 -26.88
C GLU A 250 -5.08 -12.94 -25.88
N LEU A 251 -5.01 -11.69 -26.35
CA LEU A 251 -4.95 -10.52 -25.47
C LEU A 251 -6.28 -10.34 -24.71
N ASP A 252 -7.43 -10.50 -25.36
CA ASP A 252 -8.76 -10.46 -24.75
C ASP A 252 -8.88 -11.51 -23.63
N ALA A 253 -8.37 -12.73 -23.88
CA ALA A 253 -8.38 -13.80 -22.89
C ALA A 253 -7.49 -13.48 -21.67
N ILE A 254 -6.32 -12.87 -21.88
CA ILE A 254 -5.43 -12.44 -20.78
C ILE A 254 -6.12 -11.38 -19.92
N VAL A 255 -6.73 -10.37 -20.53
CA VAL A 255 -7.41 -9.28 -19.81
C VAL A 255 -8.57 -9.84 -18.99
N LYS A 256 -9.37 -10.73 -19.59
CA LYS A 256 -10.48 -11.38 -18.90
C LYS A 256 -10.01 -12.16 -17.67
N ASP A 257 -9.03 -13.04 -17.86
CA ASP A 257 -8.54 -13.89 -16.79
C ASP A 257 -7.84 -13.07 -15.71
N TYR A 258 -7.10 -12.03 -16.07
CA TYR A 258 -6.49 -11.13 -15.09
C TYR A 258 -7.53 -10.47 -14.16
N VAL A 259 -8.65 -10.01 -14.71
CA VAL A 259 -9.75 -9.45 -13.91
C VAL A 259 -10.39 -10.52 -13.03
N ASP A 260 -10.70 -11.69 -13.60
CA ASP A 260 -11.49 -12.73 -12.92
C ASP A 260 -10.67 -13.55 -11.91
N ILE A 261 -9.35 -13.67 -12.09
CA ILE A 261 -8.46 -14.50 -11.26
C ILE A 261 -7.57 -13.65 -10.34
N VAL A 262 -7.19 -12.43 -10.72
CA VAL A 262 -6.29 -11.59 -9.91
C VAL A 262 -7.04 -10.44 -9.25
N ILE A 263 -7.60 -9.51 -10.03
CA ILE A 263 -8.17 -8.27 -9.46
C ILE A 263 -9.35 -8.57 -8.54
N LEU A 264 -10.41 -9.23 -9.06
CA LEU A 264 -11.63 -9.44 -8.29
C LEU A 264 -11.40 -10.30 -7.04
N PRO A 265 -10.65 -11.42 -7.10
CA PRO A 265 -10.32 -12.19 -5.90
C PRO A 265 -9.49 -11.40 -4.89
N THR A 266 -8.52 -10.59 -5.34
CA THR A 266 -7.68 -9.79 -4.44
C THR A 266 -8.50 -8.76 -3.67
N TYR A 267 -9.34 -7.98 -4.36
CA TYR A 267 -10.19 -7.00 -3.69
C TYR A 267 -11.31 -7.62 -2.86
N LYS A 268 -11.78 -8.82 -3.22
CA LYS A 268 -12.71 -9.58 -2.37
C LYS A 268 -12.04 -9.98 -1.06
N ASP A 269 -10.81 -10.50 -1.13
CA ASP A 269 -10.05 -10.91 0.04
C ASP A 269 -9.73 -9.70 0.93
N LEU A 270 -9.32 -8.57 0.34
CA LEU A 270 -9.13 -7.30 1.03
C LEU A 270 -10.39 -6.85 1.79
N ARG A 271 -11.56 -6.84 1.14
CA ARG A 271 -12.83 -6.50 1.77
C ARG A 271 -13.14 -7.43 2.95
N ASP A 272 -13.06 -8.74 2.73
CA ASP A 272 -13.44 -9.73 3.73
C ASP A 272 -12.50 -9.67 4.94
N LYS A 273 -11.19 -9.50 4.72
CA LYS A 273 -10.20 -9.39 5.79
C LYS A 273 -10.24 -8.05 6.51
N ASN A 274 -10.56 -6.94 5.84
CA ASN A 274 -10.83 -5.68 6.55
C ASN A 274 -12.09 -5.74 7.42
N ALA A 275 -13.10 -6.52 7.05
CA ALA A 275 -14.24 -6.83 7.93
C ALA A 275 -13.84 -7.67 9.15
N ALA A 276 -12.93 -8.63 8.97
CA ALA A 276 -12.34 -9.39 10.07
C ALA A 276 -11.49 -8.51 11.01
N LEU A 277 -10.64 -7.64 10.44
CA LEU A 277 -9.86 -6.64 11.18
C LEU A 277 -10.75 -5.71 12.00
N TYR A 278 -11.82 -5.17 11.42
CA TYR A 278 -12.80 -4.38 12.16
C TYR A 278 -13.37 -5.16 13.34
N THR A 279 -13.73 -6.44 13.14
CA THR A 279 -14.23 -7.29 14.22
C THR A 279 -13.19 -7.51 15.33
N ALA A 280 -11.93 -7.75 14.97
CA ALA A 280 -10.83 -7.92 15.91
C ALA A 280 -10.57 -6.63 16.73
N VAL A 281 -10.59 -5.47 16.09
CA VAL A 281 -10.47 -4.15 16.73
C VAL A 281 -11.63 -3.89 17.70
N ARG A 282 -12.87 -4.24 17.32
CA ARG A 282 -14.03 -4.14 18.23
C ARG A 282 -13.86 -5.04 19.45
N ASN A 283 -13.40 -6.28 19.25
CA ASN A 283 -13.11 -7.21 20.36
C ASN A 283 -11.97 -6.69 21.26
N LEU A 284 -10.95 -6.04 20.70
CA LEU A 284 -9.91 -5.36 21.48
C LEU A 284 -10.50 -4.24 22.36
N ALA A 285 -11.40 -3.43 21.83
CA ALA A 285 -12.06 -2.37 22.61
C ALA A 285 -12.92 -2.89 23.77
N ASP A 286 -13.60 -4.02 23.55
CA ASP A 286 -14.48 -4.65 24.54
C ASP A 286 -13.70 -5.38 25.65
N THR A 287 -12.61 -6.06 25.28
CA THR A 287 -11.85 -6.92 26.21
C THR A 287 -10.64 -6.25 26.84
N ARG A 288 -10.00 -5.30 26.13
CA ARG A 288 -8.84 -4.52 26.57
C ARG A 288 -7.73 -5.39 27.18
N SER A 289 -7.23 -6.34 26.40
CA SER A 289 -6.22 -7.30 26.84
C SER A 289 -5.06 -7.43 25.85
N ASN A 290 -3.90 -7.90 26.32
CA ASN A 290 -2.75 -8.17 25.45
C ASN A 290 -3.08 -9.19 24.35
N ALA A 291 -3.81 -10.26 24.70
CA ALA A 291 -4.23 -11.27 23.73
C ALA A 291 -5.14 -10.67 22.63
N ALA A 292 -5.97 -9.68 22.98
CA ALA A 292 -6.80 -9.01 21.98
C ALA A 292 -6.00 -8.02 21.12
N PHE A 293 -4.94 -7.40 21.65
CA PHE A 293 -4.00 -6.63 20.86
C PHE A 293 -3.27 -7.52 19.85
N GLU A 294 -2.76 -8.67 20.30
CA GLU A 294 -2.12 -9.68 19.43
C GLU A 294 -3.08 -10.14 18.32
N ALA A 295 -4.33 -10.45 18.65
CA ALA A 295 -5.34 -10.85 17.66
C ALA A 295 -5.68 -9.73 16.66
N ALA A 296 -5.74 -8.47 17.09
CA ALA A 296 -5.93 -7.34 16.18
C ALA A 296 -4.71 -7.08 15.30
N CYS A 297 -3.49 -7.29 15.81
CA CYS A 297 -2.24 -7.24 15.04
C CYS A 297 -2.19 -8.33 13.96
N GLU A 298 -2.58 -9.56 14.31
CA GLU A 298 -2.67 -10.67 13.35
C GLU A 298 -3.69 -10.36 12.25
N ALA A 299 -4.89 -9.89 12.62
CA ALA A 299 -5.89 -9.49 11.64
C ALA A 299 -5.44 -8.32 10.76
N TRP A 300 -4.60 -7.41 11.29
CA TRP A 300 -4.01 -6.32 10.51
C TRP A 300 -3.06 -6.87 9.45
N LEU A 301 -2.15 -7.76 9.83
CA LEU A 301 -1.20 -8.40 8.90
C LEU A 301 -1.95 -9.21 7.81
N GLU A 302 -3.00 -9.94 8.19
CA GLU A 302 -3.81 -10.69 7.24
C GLU A 302 -4.50 -9.78 6.22
N ALA A 303 -5.11 -8.68 6.69
CA ALA A 303 -5.82 -7.72 5.86
C ALA A 303 -4.89 -6.83 5.01
N ARG A 304 -3.67 -6.62 5.49
CA ARG A 304 -2.61 -5.91 4.79
C ARG A 304 -2.11 -6.69 3.57
N ALA A 305 -1.94 -8.00 3.68
CA ALA A 305 -1.42 -8.83 2.59
C ALA A 305 -2.14 -8.68 1.23
N PRO A 306 -3.49 -8.73 1.12
CA PRO A 306 -4.17 -8.52 -0.17
C PRO A 306 -4.10 -7.07 -0.66
N TRP A 307 -3.93 -6.08 0.23
CA TRP A 307 -3.66 -4.70 -0.19
C TRP A 307 -2.28 -4.60 -0.85
N GLU A 308 -1.24 -5.09 -0.18
CA GLU A 308 0.14 -5.05 -0.68
C GLU A 308 0.28 -5.82 -2.01
N MET A 309 -0.43 -6.95 -2.12
CA MET A 309 -0.53 -7.75 -3.36
C MET A 309 -1.48 -7.16 -4.42
N SER A 310 -1.99 -5.94 -4.21
CA SER A 310 -2.79 -5.19 -5.18
C SER A 310 -2.10 -3.95 -5.76
N GLU A 311 -0.95 -3.56 -5.20
CA GLU A 311 -0.29 -2.30 -5.54
C GLU A 311 0.25 -2.24 -6.99
N ALA A 312 0.34 -3.38 -7.71
CA ALA A 312 0.65 -3.38 -9.15
C ALA A 312 -0.53 -2.98 -10.04
N PHE A 313 -1.72 -2.76 -9.47
CA PHE A 313 -2.92 -2.36 -10.20
C PHE A 313 -3.71 -1.27 -9.48
N LEU A 314 -3.00 -0.24 -9.00
CA LEU A 314 -3.57 0.99 -8.46
C LEU A 314 -4.14 1.92 -9.56
N PHE A 315 -4.99 1.37 -10.42
CA PHE A 315 -5.69 2.10 -11.47
C PHE A 315 -7.22 1.90 -11.36
N GLY A 316 -7.97 2.73 -12.08
CA GLY A 316 -9.43 2.64 -12.09
C GLY A 316 -10.02 3.10 -10.76
N PRO A 317 -10.95 2.35 -10.12
CA PRO A 317 -11.68 2.81 -8.95
C PRO A 317 -10.83 3.23 -7.75
N VAL A 318 -9.70 2.56 -7.49
CA VAL A 318 -8.87 2.88 -6.32
C VAL A 318 -8.25 4.28 -6.42
N ASP A 319 -7.78 4.65 -7.61
CA ASP A 319 -7.24 5.97 -7.93
C ASP A 319 -8.37 7.01 -8.09
N ALA A 320 -9.36 6.72 -8.94
CA ALA A 320 -10.41 7.68 -9.31
C ALA A 320 -11.34 8.10 -8.16
N LEU A 321 -11.46 7.26 -7.12
CA LEU A 321 -12.24 7.54 -5.91
C LEU A 321 -11.37 8.06 -4.75
N GLY A 322 -10.05 8.24 -4.97
CA GLY A 322 -9.10 8.64 -3.95
C GLY A 322 -8.98 7.63 -2.80
N LEU A 323 -9.23 6.34 -3.07
CA LEU A 323 -9.25 5.30 -2.06
C LEU A 323 -7.85 4.90 -1.63
N ASP A 324 -6.86 5.01 -2.51
CA ASP A 324 -5.46 4.74 -2.18
C ASP A 324 -4.96 5.55 -0.96
N PRO A 325 -4.89 6.90 -1.00
CA PRO A 325 -4.50 7.69 0.17
C PRO A 325 -5.50 7.59 1.34
N ASN A 326 -6.77 7.25 1.10
CA ASN A 326 -7.71 7.02 2.22
C ASN A 326 -7.38 5.76 3.02
N MET A 327 -6.86 4.75 2.34
CA MET A 327 -6.56 3.44 2.89
C MET A 327 -5.12 3.34 3.34
N ASP A 328 -4.19 4.10 2.74
CA ASP A 328 -2.77 3.78 2.85
C ASP A 328 -1.76 4.93 2.86
N SER A 329 -2.19 6.15 3.21
CA SER A 329 -1.26 7.28 3.31
C SER A 329 -0.02 6.99 4.17
N TRP A 330 1.14 7.33 3.63
CA TRP A 330 2.42 7.36 4.30
C TRP A 330 3.26 8.56 3.79
N PRO A 331 3.93 9.36 4.66
CA PRO A 331 3.95 9.27 6.12
C PRO A 331 2.68 9.80 6.79
N LEU A 332 2.49 9.45 8.06
CA LEU A 332 1.37 9.94 8.89
C LEU A 332 1.68 11.26 9.58
N ASP A 333 0.64 12.06 9.88
CA ASP A 333 0.70 13.12 10.88
C ASP A 333 0.50 12.51 12.29
N GLN A 334 1.59 11.94 12.82
CA GLN A 334 1.56 11.23 14.11
C GLN A 334 1.19 12.17 15.27
N ASP A 335 1.60 13.43 15.21
CA ASP A 335 1.29 14.41 16.25
C ASP A 335 -0.20 14.77 16.22
N ALA A 336 -0.80 14.91 15.04
CA ALA A 336 -2.24 15.02 14.92
C ALA A 336 -2.96 13.79 15.49
N ILE A 337 -2.50 12.56 15.22
CA ILE A 337 -3.09 11.35 15.82
C ILE A 337 -3.05 11.43 17.36
N VAL A 338 -1.91 11.81 17.96
CA VAL A 338 -1.78 11.98 19.43
C VAL A 338 -2.74 13.04 19.97
N ASN A 339 -2.91 14.15 19.26
CA ASN A 339 -3.84 15.22 19.65
C ASN A 339 -5.30 14.75 19.60
N HIS A 340 -5.68 13.93 18.62
CA HIS A 340 -7.00 13.31 18.54
C HIS A 340 -7.25 12.32 19.67
N LEU A 341 -6.24 11.52 20.03
CA LEU A 341 -6.31 10.61 21.18
C LEU A 341 -6.48 11.35 22.51
N SER A 342 -5.90 12.54 22.63
CA SER A 342 -6.01 13.36 23.85
C SER A 342 -7.36 14.09 23.94
N SER A 343 -7.91 14.55 22.81
CA SER A 343 -9.21 15.23 22.74
C SER A 343 -10.41 14.29 22.66
N GLY A 344 -10.21 13.05 22.21
CA GLY A 344 -11.27 12.12 21.85
C GLY A 344 -12.01 12.51 20.57
N ASN A 345 -11.47 13.43 19.77
CA ASN A 345 -12.06 13.84 18.50
C ASN A 345 -11.83 12.76 17.43
N VAL A 346 -12.87 12.44 16.67
CA VAL A 346 -12.81 11.54 15.50
C VAL A 346 -13.46 12.17 14.26
N SER A 347 -13.96 13.41 14.35
CA SER A 347 -14.64 14.06 13.21
C SER A 347 -13.69 14.38 12.08
N ASP A 348 -12.43 14.64 12.39
CA ASP A 348 -11.44 15.12 11.42
C ASP A 348 -10.89 13.98 10.55
N LEU A 349 -11.29 12.73 10.85
CA LEU A 349 -11.13 11.57 9.97
C LEU A 349 -12.08 11.57 8.76
N ILE A 350 -13.09 12.45 8.78
CA ILE A 350 -14.20 12.48 7.83
C ILE A 350 -14.23 13.83 7.12
N TRP A 351 -14.30 13.79 5.79
CA TRP A 351 -14.58 14.94 4.93
C TRP A 351 -15.83 14.67 4.08
N GLY A 352 -16.34 15.70 3.44
CA GLY A 352 -17.48 15.60 2.54
C GLY A 352 -17.31 16.43 1.27
N ASP A 353 -18.31 16.36 0.41
CA ASP A 353 -18.35 17.12 -0.84
C ASP A 353 -18.21 18.62 -0.58
N GLY A 354 -17.15 19.22 -1.13
CA GLY A 354 -16.85 20.65 -1.01
C GLY A 354 -15.81 21.02 0.04
N ASP A 355 -15.27 20.04 0.78
CA ASP A 355 -14.01 20.23 1.52
C ASP A 355 -12.83 20.40 0.56
N ASP A 356 -11.84 21.22 0.93
CA ASP A 356 -10.66 21.47 0.11
C ASP A 356 -9.64 20.33 0.18
N ASP A 357 -8.75 20.26 -0.82
CA ASP A 357 -7.73 19.21 -0.94
C ASP A 357 -6.85 19.13 0.32
N GLY A 358 -6.60 20.25 1.00
CA GLY A 358 -5.79 20.28 2.23
C GLY A 358 -6.49 19.60 3.41
N LYS A 359 -7.81 19.77 3.54
CA LYS A 359 -8.60 19.04 4.55
C LYS A 359 -8.69 17.55 4.23
N VAL A 360 -8.80 17.19 2.96
CA VAL A 360 -8.81 15.78 2.53
C VAL A 360 -7.46 15.12 2.87
N GLU A 361 -6.35 15.75 2.48
CA GLU A 361 -5.00 15.27 2.77
C GLU A 361 -4.73 15.14 4.28
N ALA A 362 -5.15 16.14 5.06
CA ALA A 362 -5.02 16.10 6.51
C ALA A 362 -5.77 14.91 7.13
N ALA A 363 -6.97 14.60 6.62
CA ALA A 363 -7.75 13.44 7.07
C ALA A 363 -7.12 12.10 6.64
N GLN A 364 -6.58 12.04 5.41
CA GLN A 364 -5.89 10.87 4.87
C GLN A 364 -4.65 10.50 5.70
N ASN A 365 -3.86 11.50 6.11
CA ASN A 365 -2.63 11.31 6.88
C ASN A 365 -2.83 10.89 8.35
N ILE A 366 -4.09 10.75 8.80
CA ILE A 366 -4.44 10.30 10.15
C ILE A 366 -5.41 9.12 10.17
N ARG A 367 -5.60 8.43 9.03
CA ARG A 367 -6.43 7.22 8.88
C ARG A 367 -5.65 6.10 8.14
N GLY A 368 -6.36 5.08 7.66
CA GLY A 368 -5.76 4.01 6.87
C GLY A 368 -5.02 2.93 7.67
N PHE A 369 -4.38 2.02 6.94
CA PHE A 369 -3.65 0.87 7.46
C PHE A 369 -2.53 1.30 8.41
N HIS A 370 -1.69 2.26 8.02
CA HIS A 370 -0.57 2.68 8.86
C HIS A 370 -1.00 3.40 10.14
N THR A 371 -2.14 4.09 10.15
CA THR A 371 -2.69 4.62 11.41
C THR A 371 -3.13 3.50 12.34
N LEU A 372 -3.79 2.44 11.82
CA LEU A 372 -4.07 1.25 12.64
C LEU A 372 -2.79 0.58 13.12
N GLU A 373 -1.78 0.50 12.26
CA GLU A 373 -0.47 -0.04 12.60
C GLU A 373 0.15 0.71 13.78
N PHE A 374 0.18 2.05 13.72
CA PHE A 374 0.65 2.93 14.79
C PHE A 374 -0.09 2.69 16.12
N LEU A 375 -1.40 2.46 16.06
CA LEU A 375 -2.28 2.24 17.21
C LEU A 375 -2.22 0.82 17.78
N LEU A 376 -1.78 -0.17 16.99
CA LEU A 376 -1.74 -1.59 17.37
C LEU A 376 -0.33 -2.07 17.71
N PHE A 377 0.70 -1.54 17.04
CA PHE A 377 2.09 -1.96 17.18
C PHE A 377 2.98 -0.88 17.79
N LYS A 378 4.05 -1.32 18.44
CA LYS A 378 5.20 -0.51 18.83
C LYS A 378 6.46 -1.36 18.78
N ASP A 379 7.49 -0.87 18.10
CA ASP A 379 8.81 -1.53 17.98
C ASP A 379 8.71 -3.02 17.56
N GLY A 380 7.90 -3.29 16.54
CA GLY A 380 7.74 -4.62 15.95
C GLY A 380 6.90 -5.59 16.77
N LYS A 381 6.16 -5.10 17.77
CA LYS A 381 5.34 -5.92 18.67
C LYS A 381 3.97 -5.33 18.86
N ALA A 382 3.00 -6.19 19.15
CA ALA A 382 1.70 -5.75 19.65
C ALA A 382 1.88 -4.87 20.90
N ARG A 383 1.17 -3.74 20.94
CA ARG A 383 1.09 -2.90 22.15
C ARG A 383 0.47 -3.70 23.28
N THR A 384 0.79 -3.32 24.51
CA THR A 384 0.29 -3.98 25.72
C THR A 384 -0.58 -3.03 26.53
N VAL A 385 -1.54 -3.61 27.24
CA VAL A 385 -2.28 -2.85 28.26
C VAL A 385 -1.38 -2.60 29.47
N LYS A 386 -1.39 -1.36 29.97
CA LYS A 386 -0.61 -0.92 31.13
C LYS A 386 -1.47 -0.65 32.35
#